data_AF-A0A3D5PU89-F1
#
_entry.id   AF-A0A3D5PU89-F1
#
_cell.length_a   1.000
_cell.length_b   1.000
_cell.length_c   1.000
_cell.angle_alpha   90.00
_cell.angle_beta   90.00
_cell.angle_gamma   90.00
#
_symmetry.space_group_name_H-M   'P 1'
#
loop_
_entity.id
_entity.type
_entity.pdbx_description
1 polymer ?
#
loop_
_entity_poly.entity_id
_entity_poly.type
_entity_poly.pdbx_seq_one_letter_code
_entity_poly.pdbx_strand_id
1 'polypeptide(L)'
;ASTVLILSIDEDGAVTHEEIAESSSSLILDQYAAGSAKSWTFHPARRGDKDIPMTVRIPVRFTSALVSMPPAPEKQVMADMKEKEEQAAERSGHPSFTVKLSIDRNGKMSAPPVIEKEGTGLSDADFKILSSYIERSLRQWTFAPARNPDGEAIDAEMDISITV
;
A
#
# COMPACT_ATOMS: atom_id res chain seq x y z
N ALA A 1 -12.36 -15.55 -3.49
CA ALA A 1 -13.66 -15.95 -2.89
C ALA A 1 -14.18 -14.83 -1.98
N SER A 2 -15.50 -14.75 -1.76
CA SER A 2 -16.11 -13.72 -0.90
C SER A 2 -17.17 -14.30 0.02
N THR A 3 -17.27 -13.78 1.23
CA THR A 3 -18.38 -14.02 2.17
C THR A 3 -19.33 -12.85 2.10
N VAL A 4 -20.63 -13.07 1.88
CA VAL A 4 -21.62 -11.99 1.89
C VAL A 4 -22.34 -12.00 3.23
N LEU A 5 -22.27 -10.89 3.95
CA LEU A 5 -22.92 -10.69 5.24
C LEU A 5 -24.22 -9.89 5.08
N ILE A 6 -25.25 -10.27 5.83
CA ILE A 6 -26.39 -9.41 6.14
C ILE A 6 -26.22 -8.94 7.58
N LEU A 7 -26.17 -7.62 7.78
CA LEU A 7 -25.98 -7.01 9.10
C LEU A 7 -27.18 -6.15 9.45
N SER A 8 -27.65 -6.25 10.69
CA SER A 8 -28.58 -5.30 11.30
C SER A 8 -27.80 -4.26 12.10
N ILE A 9 -28.09 -2.99 11.84
CA ILE A 9 -27.43 -1.83 12.42
C ILE A 9 -28.48 -1.01 13.17
N ASP A 10 -28.18 -0.58 14.39
CA ASP A 10 -29.09 0.24 15.21
C ASP A 10 -28.94 1.76 14.96
N GLU A 11 -29.67 2.57 15.74
CA GLU A 11 -29.65 4.04 15.65
C GLU A 11 -28.29 4.64 16.05
N ASP A 12 -27.44 3.91 16.78
CA ASP A 12 -26.09 4.35 17.18
C ASP A 12 -25.02 3.90 16.17
N GLY A 13 -25.41 3.13 15.14
CA GLY A 13 -24.50 2.62 14.13
C GLY A 13 -23.80 1.32 14.53
N ALA A 14 -24.20 0.67 15.62
CA ALA A 14 -23.62 -0.58 16.08
C ALA A 14 -24.26 -1.78 15.37
N VAL A 15 -23.46 -2.81 15.08
CA VAL A 15 -23.96 -4.08 14.54
C VAL A 15 -24.61 -4.89 15.66
N THR A 16 -25.90 -5.16 15.51
CA THR A 16 -26.71 -5.90 16.51
C THR A 16 -27.00 -7.34 16.10
N HIS A 17 -26.88 -7.65 14.80
CA HIS A 17 -27.05 -9.01 14.28
C HIS A 17 -26.23 -9.19 13.01
N GLU A 18 -25.65 -10.38 12.84
CA GLU A 18 -24.92 -10.81 11.66
C GLU A 18 -25.42 -12.17 11.14
N GLU A 19 -25.57 -12.27 9.82
CA GLU A 19 -25.90 -13.50 9.11
C GLU A 19 -24.99 -13.67 7.88
N ILE A 20 -24.56 -14.89 7.60
CA ILE A 20 -23.86 -15.22 6.36
C ILE A 20 -24.90 -15.57 5.29
N ALA A 21 -25.10 -14.66 4.34
CA ALA A 21 -26.00 -14.87 3.21
C ALA A 21 -25.37 -15.71 2.10
N GLU A 22 -24.06 -15.56 1.86
CA GLU A 22 -23.31 -16.37 0.90
C GLU A 22 -21.94 -16.74 1.47
N SER A 23 -21.60 -18.03 1.42
CA SER A 23 -20.33 -18.57 1.91
C SER A 23 -19.21 -18.37 0.90
N SER A 24 -18.01 -18.08 1.40
CA SER A 24 -16.78 -18.06 0.61
C SER A 24 -16.26 -19.45 0.22
N SER A 25 -17.02 -20.53 0.50
CA SER A 25 -16.59 -21.94 0.47
C SER A 25 -15.51 -22.31 1.49
N SER A 26 -15.22 -21.41 2.43
CA SER A 26 -14.31 -21.65 3.55
C SER A 26 -14.98 -21.24 4.85
N LEU A 27 -15.26 -22.24 5.70
CA LEU A 27 -15.89 -22.02 7.01
C LEU A 27 -15.05 -21.07 7.89
N ILE A 28 -13.72 -21.15 7.80
CA ILE A 28 -12.80 -20.31 8.58
C ILE A 28 -12.93 -18.84 8.15
N LEU A 29 -12.95 -18.58 6.83
CA LEU A 29 -13.07 -17.22 6.32
C LEU A 29 -14.46 -16.63 6.60
N ASP A 30 -15.51 -17.45 6.53
CA ASP A 30 -16.87 -17.02 6.85
C ASP A 30 -17.01 -16.64 8.33
N GLN A 31 -16.49 -17.47 9.23
CA GLN A 31 -16.46 -17.18 10.67
C GLN A 31 -15.62 -15.95 11.00
N TYR A 32 -14.49 -15.77 10.31
CA TYR A 32 -13.66 -14.59 10.48
C TYR A 32 -14.41 -13.32 10.04
N ALA A 33 -15.06 -13.32 8.87
CA ALA A 33 -15.86 -12.20 8.39
C ALA A 33 -16.98 -11.83 9.38
N ALA A 34 -17.78 -12.81 9.80
CA ALA A 34 -18.87 -12.59 10.75
C ALA A 34 -18.36 -12.12 12.12
N GLY A 35 -17.25 -12.68 12.61
CA GLY A 35 -16.61 -12.29 13.86
C GLY A 35 -16.08 -10.85 13.82
N SER A 36 -15.43 -10.45 12.73
CA SER A 36 -14.94 -9.08 12.53
C SER A 36 -16.07 -8.07 12.43
N ALA A 37 -17.19 -8.42 11.79
CA ALA A 37 -18.32 -7.50 11.60
C ALA A 37 -18.91 -6.97 12.93
N LYS A 38 -18.76 -7.72 14.02
CA LYS A 38 -19.24 -7.32 15.36
C LYS A 38 -18.59 -6.08 15.93
N SER A 39 -17.36 -5.77 15.51
CA SER A 39 -16.63 -4.59 15.97
C SER A 39 -16.74 -3.40 15.02
N TRP A 40 -17.50 -3.54 13.94
CA TRP A 40 -17.68 -2.46 12.97
C TRP A 40 -18.69 -1.44 13.48
N THR A 41 -18.48 -0.19 13.08
CA THR A 41 -19.40 0.93 13.34
C THR A 41 -19.76 1.57 12.02
N PHE A 42 -21.05 1.86 11.86
CA PHE A 42 -21.61 2.43 10.65
C PHE A 42 -22.21 3.80 10.94
N HIS A 43 -22.32 4.63 9.90
CA HIS A 43 -23.25 5.75 9.98
C HIS A 43 -24.67 5.21 9.77
N PRO A 44 -25.60 5.39 10.73
CA PRO A 44 -26.96 4.88 10.63
C PRO A 44 -27.71 5.54 9.46
N ALA A 45 -28.82 4.93 9.03
CA ALA A 45 -29.70 5.55 8.05
C ALA A 45 -30.45 6.71 8.70
N ARG A 46 -30.82 7.73 7.92
CA ARG A 46 -31.53 8.91 8.42
C ARG A 46 -32.90 9.08 7.81
N ARG A 47 -33.86 9.48 8.64
CA ARG A 47 -35.18 9.98 8.23
C ARG A 47 -35.35 11.40 8.77
N GLY A 48 -35.10 12.38 7.91
CA GLY A 48 -34.94 13.77 8.37
C GLY A 48 -33.71 13.86 9.27
N ASP A 49 -33.89 14.43 10.46
CA ASP A 49 -32.82 14.59 11.45
C ASP A 49 -32.69 13.41 12.42
N LYS A 50 -33.50 12.35 12.26
CA LYS A 50 -33.46 11.17 13.13
C LYS A 50 -32.68 10.03 12.50
N ASP A 51 -31.72 9.49 13.26
CA ASP A 51 -31.04 8.23 12.96
C ASP A 51 -32.00 7.03 13.21
N ILE A 52 -32.04 6.09 12.26
CA ILE A 52 -32.95 4.93 12.28
C ILE A 52 -32.18 3.63 12.03
N PRO A 53 -32.67 2.49 12.57
CA PRO A 53 -32.05 1.19 12.29
C PRO A 53 -32.12 0.84 10.80
N MET A 54 -31.17 0.04 10.34
CA MET A 54 -31.15 -0.47 8.97
C MET A 54 -30.58 -1.88 8.88
N THR A 55 -30.84 -2.51 7.74
CA THR A 55 -30.21 -3.77 7.35
C THR A 55 -29.39 -3.56 6.09
N VAL A 56 -28.15 -4.02 6.09
CA VAL A 56 -27.22 -3.88 4.96
C VAL A 56 -26.69 -5.23 4.52
N ARG A 57 -26.37 -5.33 3.22
CA ARG A 57 -25.73 -6.50 2.63
C ARG A 57 -24.31 -6.14 2.18
N ILE A 58 -23.30 -6.75 2.78
CA ILE A 58 -21.89 -6.39 2.59
C ILE A 58 -21.09 -7.59 2.09
N PRO A 59 -20.49 -7.52 0.88
CA PRO A 59 -19.53 -8.53 0.44
C PRO A 59 -18.17 -8.28 1.10
N VAL A 60 -17.66 -9.29 1.81
CA VAL A 60 -16.31 -9.34 2.36
C VAL A 60 -15.44 -10.19 1.45
N ARG A 61 -14.41 -9.59 0.85
CA ARG A 61 -13.47 -10.28 -0.03
C ARG A 61 -12.15 -10.52 0.69
N PHE A 62 -11.67 -11.75 0.61
CA PHE A 62 -10.35 -12.12 1.13
C PHE A 62 -9.35 -12.13 -0.02
N THR A 63 -8.24 -11.43 0.18
CA THR A 63 -7.13 -11.34 -0.77
C THR A 63 -5.87 -11.84 -0.11
N SER A 64 -5.15 -12.74 -0.79
CA SER A 64 -3.83 -13.16 -0.32
C SER A 64 -2.84 -11.98 -0.41
N ALA A 65 -2.12 -11.72 0.68
CA ALA A 65 -1.00 -10.77 0.72
C ALA A 65 0.31 -11.43 0.27
N LEU A 66 0.30 -12.72 -0.10
CA LEU A 66 1.50 -13.38 -0.63
C LEU A 66 1.86 -12.77 -1.98
N VAL A 67 3.12 -12.38 -2.13
CA VAL A 67 3.69 -11.93 -3.39
C VAL A 67 4.11 -13.16 -4.19
N SER A 68 3.49 -13.38 -5.35
CA SER A 68 3.88 -14.43 -6.31
C SER A 68 4.71 -13.86 -7.47
N MET A 69 4.38 -12.64 -7.91
CA MET A 69 5.18 -11.86 -8.82
C MET A 69 5.57 -10.57 -8.10
N PRO A 70 6.87 -10.31 -7.88
CA PRO A 70 7.30 -9.09 -7.23
C PRO A 70 6.98 -7.87 -8.10
N PRO A 71 6.83 -6.69 -7.49
CA PRO A 71 6.72 -5.47 -8.26
C PRO A 71 8.05 -5.23 -9.00
N ALA A 72 8.01 -4.57 -10.16
CA ALA A 72 9.19 -4.36 -10.99
C ALA A 72 9.17 -2.97 -11.63
N PRO A 73 10.30 -2.24 -11.70
CA PRO A 73 10.34 -0.97 -12.40
C PRO A 73 10.16 -1.16 -13.91
N GLU A 74 9.29 -0.37 -14.54
CA GLU A 74 9.08 -0.38 -15.99
C GLU A 74 9.89 0.71 -16.70
N LYS A 75 10.02 1.88 -16.07
CA LYS A 75 10.76 3.03 -16.58
C LYS A 75 11.66 3.58 -15.49
N GLN A 76 12.96 3.33 -15.65
CA GLN A 76 14.00 3.76 -14.72
C GLN A 76 14.76 4.99 -15.27
N VAL A 77 14.03 6.05 -15.58
CA VAL A 77 14.66 7.28 -16.08
C VAL A 77 15.07 8.12 -14.87
N MET A 78 16.39 8.25 -14.67
CA MET A 78 16.92 9.20 -13.70
C MET A 78 16.79 10.61 -14.26
N ALA A 79 16.49 11.57 -13.39
CA ALA A 79 16.38 12.95 -13.81
C ALA A 79 17.78 13.51 -14.14
N ASP A 80 17.86 14.58 -14.94
CA ASP A 80 19.16 15.24 -15.13
C ASP A 80 19.67 15.79 -13.79
N MET A 81 20.96 15.54 -13.50
CA MET A 81 21.63 16.10 -12.34
C MET A 81 21.83 17.60 -12.50
N LYS A 82 21.66 18.32 -11.41
CA LYS A 82 22.11 19.72 -11.29
C LYS A 82 23.58 19.74 -10.92
N GLU A 83 24.28 20.83 -11.21
CA GLU A 83 25.71 21.01 -10.90
C GLU A 83 26.07 20.65 -9.44
N LYS A 84 25.23 21.05 -8.48
CA LYS A 84 25.41 20.71 -7.06
C LYS A 84 25.28 19.20 -6.74
N GLU A 85 24.48 18.48 -7.52
CA GLU A 85 24.23 17.04 -7.36
C GLU A 85 25.41 16.25 -7.96
N GLU A 86 25.90 16.68 -9.12
CA GLU A 86 27.10 16.15 -9.77
C GLU A 86 28.35 16.32 -8.90
N GLN A 87 28.60 17.53 -8.39
CA GLN A 87 29.72 17.80 -7.47
C GLN A 87 29.65 16.95 -6.18
N ALA A 88 28.43 16.70 -5.67
CA ALA A 88 28.24 15.85 -4.49
C ALA A 88 28.52 14.37 -4.79
N ALA A 89 28.11 13.87 -5.97
CA ALA A 89 28.38 12.51 -6.41
C ALA A 89 29.89 12.28 -6.63
N GLU A 90 30.57 13.19 -7.31
CA GLU A 90 32.02 13.13 -7.55
C GLU A 90 32.82 13.16 -6.26
N ARG A 91 32.53 14.13 -5.36
CA ARG A 91 33.20 14.24 -4.06
C ARG A 91 33.01 13.00 -3.19
N SER A 92 31.87 12.34 -3.33
CA SER A 92 31.51 11.15 -2.56
C SER A 92 31.94 9.84 -3.23
N GLY A 93 32.60 9.90 -4.39
CA GLY A 93 33.11 8.73 -5.10
C GLY A 93 32.01 7.81 -5.65
N HIS A 94 30.90 8.39 -6.11
CA HIS A 94 29.72 7.70 -6.61
C HIS A 94 29.08 6.68 -5.63
N PRO A 95 28.46 7.16 -4.53
CA PRO A 95 27.94 6.30 -3.48
C PRO A 95 26.71 5.50 -3.95
N SER A 96 26.52 4.32 -3.34
CA SER A 96 25.32 3.49 -3.53
C SER A 96 24.33 3.66 -2.37
N PHE A 97 23.05 3.58 -2.69
CA PHE A 97 21.93 3.77 -1.76
C PHE A 97 20.99 2.58 -1.84
N THR A 98 20.54 2.11 -0.68
CA THR A 98 19.40 1.21 -0.58
C THR A 98 18.14 2.04 -0.48
N VAL A 99 17.24 1.87 -1.43
CA VAL A 99 15.97 2.60 -1.49
C VAL A 99 14.83 1.60 -1.31
N LYS A 100 14.10 1.75 -0.21
CA LYS A 100 12.87 0.98 0.06
C LYS A 100 11.68 1.74 -0.49
N LEU A 101 10.91 1.07 -1.33
CA LEU A 101 9.76 1.61 -2.04
C LEU A 101 8.50 0.87 -1.62
N SER A 102 7.43 1.60 -1.34
CA SER A 102 6.08 1.04 -1.20
C SER A 102 5.31 1.28 -2.49
N ILE A 103 4.93 0.20 -3.18
CA ILE A 103 4.22 0.24 -4.47
C ILE A 103 2.78 -0.21 -4.26
N ASP A 104 1.83 0.57 -4.75
CA ASP A 104 0.40 0.25 -4.71
C ASP A 104 -0.02 -0.74 -5.81
N ARG A 105 -1.25 -1.24 -5.72
CA ARG A 105 -1.89 -2.09 -6.73
C ARG A 105 -1.97 -1.50 -8.15
N ASN A 106 -1.71 -0.20 -8.32
CA ASN A 106 -1.67 0.47 -9.63
C ASN A 106 -0.25 0.67 -10.16
N GLY A 107 0.77 0.18 -9.46
CA GLY A 107 2.16 0.35 -9.86
C GLY A 107 2.72 1.75 -9.55
N LYS A 108 2.10 2.48 -8.62
CA LYS A 108 2.54 3.80 -8.17
C LYS A 108 3.10 3.73 -6.76
N MET A 109 4.01 4.63 -6.46
CA MET A 109 4.57 4.75 -5.12
C MET A 109 3.52 5.31 -4.14
N SER A 110 3.16 4.54 -3.11
CA SER A 110 2.11 4.88 -2.14
C SER A 110 2.59 5.72 -0.96
N ALA A 111 3.89 5.69 -0.69
CA ALA A 111 4.55 6.44 0.40
C ALA A 111 5.90 7.01 -0.08
N PRO A 112 6.44 8.07 0.54
CA PRO A 112 7.78 8.54 0.23
C PRO A 112 8.82 7.41 0.36
N PRO A 113 9.85 7.37 -0.51
CA PRO A 113 10.86 6.33 -0.48
C PRO A 113 11.73 6.47 0.78
N VAL A 114 12.09 5.36 1.39
CA VAL A 114 13.07 5.35 2.50
C VAL A 114 14.44 5.12 1.90
N ILE A 115 15.31 6.11 2.00
CA ILE A 115 16.65 6.10 1.42
C ILE A 115 17.66 5.87 2.54
N GLU A 116 18.45 4.82 2.42
CA GLU A 116 19.51 4.45 3.36
C GLU A 116 20.87 4.51 2.64
N LYS A 117 21.88 5.11 3.29
CA LYS A 117 23.25 5.16 2.75
C LYS A 117 23.96 3.83 2.99
N GLU A 118 24.62 3.29 1.97
CA GLU A 118 25.52 2.15 2.15
C GLU A 118 26.88 2.63 2.67
N GLY A 119 27.27 2.20 3.87
CA GLY A 119 28.55 2.54 4.47
C GLY A 119 28.61 3.92 5.15
N THR A 120 29.82 4.33 5.54
CA THR A 120 30.07 5.50 6.41
C THR A 120 30.76 6.68 5.74
N GLY A 121 31.14 6.55 4.46
CA GLY A 121 31.92 7.57 3.74
C GLY A 121 31.14 8.82 3.31
N LEU A 122 29.80 8.77 3.36
CA LEU A 122 28.93 9.83 2.86
C LEU A 122 28.59 10.84 3.97
N SER A 123 28.96 12.10 3.74
CA SER A 123 28.63 13.23 4.62
C SER A 123 27.11 13.47 4.66
N ASP A 124 26.58 13.98 5.77
CA ASP A 124 25.13 14.23 5.90
C ASP A 124 24.63 15.31 4.94
N ALA A 125 25.51 16.26 4.57
CA ALA A 125 25.21 17.29 3.58
C ALA A 125 25.05 16.68 2.17
N ASP A 126 25.99 15.83 1.76
CA ASP A 126 25.93 15.15 0.46
C ASP A 126 24.79 14.13 0.41
N PHE A 127 24.57 13.41 1.51
CA PHE A 127 23.43 12.52 1.66
C PHE A 127 22.11 13.26 1.39
N LYS A 128 21.92 14.46 1.97
CA LYS A 128 20.70 15.25 1.73
C LYS A 128 20.55 15.69 0.27
N ILE A 129 21.64 16.08 -0.38
CA ILE A 129 21.64 16.50 -1.80
C ILE A 129 21.25 15.33 -2.69
N LEU A 130 21.95 14.20 -2.56
CA LEU A 130 21.75 13.01 -3.39
C LEU A 130 20.40 12.33 -3.11
N SER A 131 19.94 12.30 -1.85
CA SER A 131 18.62 11.78 -1.50
C SER A 131 17.50 12.59 -2.16
N SER A 132 17.62 13.92 -2.18
CA SER A 132 16.65 14.79 -2.86
C SER A 132 16.61 14.54 -4.37
N TYR A 133 17.78 14.25 -4.97
CA TYR A 133 17.90 13.89 -6.38
C TYR A 133 17.25 12.52 -6.69
N ILE A 134 17.53 11.52 -5.85
CA ILE A 134 16.92 10.18 -5.97
C ILE A 134 15.40 10.28 -5.84
N GLU A 135 14.89 10.96 -4.82
CA GLU A 135 13.44 11.13 -4.62
C GLU A 135 12.78 11.83 -5.81
N ARG A 136 13.41 12.88 -6.35
CA ARG A 136 12.93 13.58 -7.56
C ARG A 136 12.87 12.67 -8.76
N SER A 137 13.86 11.81 -8.94
CA SER A 137 13.94 10.85 -10.05
C SER A 137 12.88 9.76 -9.93
N LEU A 138 12.72 9.18 -8.73
CA LEU A 138 11.74 8.12 -8.45
C LEU A 138 10.29 8.59 -8.67
N ARG A 139 9.99 9.88 -8.51
CA ARG A 139 8.67 10.44 -8.83
C ARG A 139 8.30 10.34 -10.32
N GLN A 140 9.29 10.15 -11.19
CA GLN A 140 9.09 9.99 -12.63
C GLN A 140 8.96 8.52 -13.05
N TRP A 141 9.23 7.59 -12.14
CA TRP A 141 9.23 6.15 -12.42
C TRP A 141 7.80 5.59 -12.39
N THR A 142 7.60 4.52 -13.15
CA THR A 142 6.41 3.68 -13.09
C THR A 142 6.82 2.23 -12.85
N PHE A 143 5.97 1.49 -12.16
CA PHE A 143 6.23 0.11 -11.77
C PHE A 143 5.10 -0.79 -12.26
N ALA A 144 5.43 -2.03 -12.60
CA ALA A 144 4.45 -3.10 -12.62
C ALA A 144 4.09 -3.44 -11.16
N PRO A 145 2.80 -3.52 -10.81
CA PRO A 145 2.39 -3.86 -9.45
C PRO A 145 2.75 -5.32 -9.13
N ALA A 146 2.94 -5.60 -7.84
CA ALA A 146 3.07 -6.96 -7.35
C ALA A 146 1.78 -7.74 -7.59
N ARG A 147 1.88 -9.05 -7.83
CA ARG A 147 0.70 -9.91 -7.99
C ARG A 147 0.70 -11.07 -7.01
N ASN A 148 -0.47 -11.36 -6.47
CA ASN A 148 -0.69 -12.55 -5.65
C ASN A 148 -0.88 -13.81 -6.52
N PRO A 149 -0.93 -15.03 -5.93
CA PRO A 149 -1.13 -16.27 -6.69
C PRO A 149 -2.42 -16.32 -7.52
N ASP A 150 -3.42 -15.52 -7.16
CA ASP A 150 -4.68 -15.38 -7.90
C ASP A 150 -4.57 -14.41 -9.10
N GLY A 151 -3.38 -13.84 -9.33
CA GLY A 151 -3.09 -12.87 -10.37
C GLY A 151 -3.55 -11.44 -10.05
N GLU A 152 -4.07 -11.19 -8.84
CA GLU A 152 -4.55 -9.89 -8.41
C GLU A 152 -3.38 -8.97 -8.03
N ALA A 153 -3.48 -7.70 -8.43
CA ALA A 153 -2.50 -6.70 -8.03
C ALA A 153 -2.65 -6.37 -6.54
N ILE A 154 -1.53 -6.40 -5.81
CA ILE A 154 -1.47 -6.12 -4.37
C ILE A 154 -0.42 -5.05 -4.08
N ASP A 155 -0.60 -4.38 -2.95
CA ASP A 155 0.41 -3.46 -2.43
C ASP A 155 1.62 -4.27 -1.93
N ALA A 156 2.83 -3.78 -2.18
CA ALA A 156 4.05 -4.46 -1.82
C ALA A 156 5.21 -3.50 -1.59
N GLU A 157 6.19 -3.95 -0.81
CA GLU A 157 7.47 -3.27 -0.65
C GLU A 157 8.52 -3.87 -1.59
N MET A 158 9.44 -3.05 -2.08
CA MET A 158 10.64 -3.49 -2.78
C MET A 158 11.86 -2.69 -2.33
N ASP A 159 13.01 -3.34 -2.36
CA ASP A 159 14.30 -2.71 -2.15
C ASP A 159 15.04 -2.65 -3.48
N ILE A 160 15.57 -1.49 -3.83
CA ILE A 160 16.43 -1.29 -4.99
C ILE A 160 17.75 -0.65 -4.56
N SER A 161 18.81 -0.96 -5.30
CA SER A 161 20.10 -0.28 -5.14
C SER A 161 20.26 0.76 -6.24
N ILE A 162 20.59 1.99 -5.87
CA ILE A 162 20.86 3.09 -6.80
C ILE A 162 22.27 3.62 -6.55
N THR A 163 23.09 3.62 -7.59
CA THR A 163 24.39 4.30 -7.60
C THR A 163 24.23 5.64 -8.34
N VAL A 164 24.79 6.71 -7.77
CA VAL A 164 24.78 8.08 -8.33
C VAL A 164 26.20 8.57 -8.54
#